data_AF-A0A1X0DNE1-F1
#
_entry.id   AF-A0A1X0DNE1-F1
#
_cell.length_a   1.000
_cell.length_b   1.000
_cell.length_c   1.000
_cell.angle_alpha   90.00
_cell.angle_beta   90.00
_cell.angle_gamma   90.00
#
_symmetry.space_group_name_H-M   'P 1'
#
loop_
_entity.id
_entity.type
_entity.pdbx_description
1 polymer ?
#
loop_
_entity_poly.entity_id
_entity_poly.type
_entity_poly.pdbx_seq_one_letter_code
_entity_poly.pdbx_strand_id
1 'polypeptide(L)'
;MSHWQADDENSATAADDSASEPDVTTPQATGARGRRVGLRTVVTGLLLALSLATSVVFVWQAHTRHQLDAAREQALQAAKDYAVVLTTLDVTNIDANYRDTLAGATGKFKDDYSQGSSQMRQILIDNHASGTGIVVDAAVKSATPTRVEVLLFVDQSITNAANPSPRIDRNRIDMTMDLVGGRWLASNVEIL
;
A
#
# COMPACT_ATOMS: atom_id res chain seq x y z
N MET A 1 -86.02 4.95 86.07
CA MET A 1 -86.63 4.56 84.79
C MET A 1 -85.63 3.69 84.06
N SER A 2 -86.06 2.48 83.68
CA SER A 2 -85.57 1.65 82.56
C SER A 2 -84.07 1.32 82.51
N HIS A 3 -83.62 0.09 82.29
CA HIS A 3 -84.23 -1.22 82.11
C HIS A 3 -83.01 -2.15 81.99
N TRP A 4 -83.11 -3.35 82.57
CA TRP A 4 -82.61 -4.64 82.08
C TRP A 4 -81.32 -4.69 81.22
N GLN A 5 -80.25 -5.37 81.67
CA GLN A 5 -80.06 -6.83 81.84
C GLN A 5 -79.36 -7.45 80.63
N ALA A 6 -78.58 -8.47 80.99
CA ALA A 6 -78.12 -9.62 80.21
C ALA A 6 -76.61 -9.56 79.90
N ASP A 7 -75.80 -10.21 80.75
CA ASP A 7 -75.53 -11.66 80.85
C ASP A 7 -74.18 -11.89 80.13
N ASP A 8 -73.09 -12.00 80.89
CA ASP A 8 -72.54 -13.25 81.45
C ASP A 8 -71.95 -14.18 80.38
N GLU A 9 -70.62 -14.33 80.44
CA GLU A 9 -69.82 -15.56 80.26
C GLU A 9 -68.38 -15.15 79.87
N ASN A 10 -67.47 -15.00 80.82
CA ASN A 10 -66.68 -16.05 81.48
C ASN A 10 -65.47 -16.54 80.66
N SER A 11 -64.30 -16.23 81.24
CA SER A 11 -63.02 -16.96 81.25
C SER A 11 -61.91 -16.66 80.23
N ALA A 12 -60.74 -16.49 80.85
CA ALA A 12 -59.35 -16.63 80.37
C ALA A 12 -58.64 -15.36 79.85
N THR A 13 -57.95 -14.72 80.79
CA THR A 13 -56.90 -13.71 80.62
C THR A 13 -55.52 -14.33 80.31
N ALA A 14 -54.65 -13.46 79.75
CA ALA A 14 -53.22 -13.61 79.39
C ALA A 14 -53.00 -14.13 77.97
N ALA A 15 -52.92 -13.32 76.90
CA ALA A 15 -52.26 -12.03 76.68
C ALA A 15 -50.73 -12.09 76.87
N ASP A 16 -50.03 -12.41 75.79
CA ASP A 16 -48.64 -12.05 75.50
C ASP A 16 -48.53 -11.85 73.99
N ASP A 17 -48.36 -10.61 73.53
CA ASP A 17 -47.30 -10.32 72.57
C ASP A 17 -47.04 -8.81 72.51
N SER A 18 -45.76 -8.48 72.59
CA SER A 18 -45.24 -7.13 72.77
C SER A 18 -45.37 -6.27 71.53
N ALA A 19 -45.75 -5.01 71.75
CA ALA A 19 -45.66 -3.95 70.77
C ALA A 19 -44.22 -3.41 70.63
N SER A 20 -43.97 -2.84 69.45
CA SER A 20 -43.18 -1.62 69.17
C SER A 20 -41.87 -1.78 68.36
N GLU A 21 -41.97 -1.48 67.05
CA GLU A 21 -40.88 -0.90 66.24
C GLU A 21 -40.64 0.57 66.62
N PRO A 22 -39.44 1.14 66.34
CA PRO A 22 -39.29 1.91 65.10
C PRO A 22 -37.91 1.82 64.39
N ASP A 23 -38.01 1.76 63.05
CA ASP A 23 -37.22 2.36 61.97
C ASP A 23 -35.76 2.82 62.21
N VAL A 24 -34.80 2.15 61.55
CA VAL A 24 -33.59 2.78 60.96
C VAL A 24 -33.19 2.05 59.67
N THR A 25 -33.60 2.63 58.53
CA THR A 25 -32.90 2.68 57.22
C THR A 25 -32.10 1.45 56.78
N THR A 26 -32.75 0.54 56.07
CA THR A 26 -32.12 -0.49 55.24
C THR A 26 -31.08 0.12 54.30
N PRO A 27 -29.80 -0.31 54.30
CA PRO A 27 -28.92 -0.05 53.18
C PRO A 27 -29.53 -0.74 51.96
N GLN A 28 -30.15 0.03 51.06
CA GLN A 28 -30.45 -0.43 49.72
C GLN A 28 -29.13 -0.90 49.12
N ALA A 29 -28.89 -2.21 49.13
CA ALA A 29 -28.06 -2.82 48.12
C ALA A 29 -28.75 -2.49 46.81
N THR A 30 -28.29 -1.41 46.15
CA THR A 30 -28.64 -1.08 44.78
C THR A 30 -28.32 -2.33 43.99
N GLY A 31 -29.36 -3.13 43.73
CA GLY A 31 -29.24 -4.30 42.89
C GLY A 31 -28.63 -3.79 41.60
N ALA A 32 -27.38 -4.19 41.34
CA ALA A 32 -26.79 -4.03 40.03
C ALA A 32 -27.74 -4.78 39.11
N ARG A 33 -28.68 -4.04 38.49
CA ARG A 33 -29.57 -4.54 37.45
C ARG A 33 -28.63 -4.96 36.36
N GLY A 34 -28.21 -6.23 36.40
CA GLY A 34 -27.47 -6.88 35.36
C GLY A 34 -28.31 -6.73 34.12
N ARG A 35 -27.97 -5.74 33.31
CA ARG A 35 -28.66 -5.40 32.07
C ARG A 35 -28.49 -6.64 31.22
N ARG A 36 -29.50 -7.52 31.24
CA ARG A 36 -29.54 -8.71 30.38
C ARG A 36 -29.61 -8.15 28.97
N VAL A 37 -28.45 -8.02 28.35
CA VAL A 37 -28.32 -7.59 26.96
C VAL A 37 -29.08 -8.64 26.18
N GLY A 38 -30.22 -8.26 25.61
CA GLY A 38 -31.05 -9.18 24.84
C GLY A 38 -30.21 -9.81 23.74
N LEU A 39 -30.46 -11.07 23.40
CA LEU A 39 -29.76 -11.78 22.33
C LEU A 39 -29.69 -10.94 21.04
N ARG A 40 -30.75 -10.16 20.76
CA ARG A 40 -30.81 -9.18 19.65
C ARG A 40 -29.69 -8.14 19.71
N THR A 41 -29.47 -7.50 20.85
CA THR A 41 -28.39 -6.51 21.02
C THR A 41 -26.99 -7.12 20.89
N VAL A 42 -26.79 -8.36 21.34
CA VAL A 42 -25.53 -9.08 21.13
C VAL A 42 -25.32 -9.37 19.64
N VAL A 43 -26.34 -9.90 18.97
CA VAL A 43 -26.31 -10.20 17.53
C VAL A 43 -26.07 -8.93 16.71
N THR A 44 -26.78 -7.83 16.99
CA THR A 44 -26.58 -6.55 16.29
C THR A 44 -25.18 -6.00 16.53
N GLY A 45 -24.65 -6.05 17.76
CA GLY A 45 -23.29 -5.64 18.05
C GLY A 45 -22.25 -6.47 17.29
N LEU A 46 -22.47 -7.78 17.20
CA LEU A 46 -21.59 -8.70 16.47
C LEU A 46 -21.62 -8.44 14.95
N LEU A 47 -22.82 -8.20 14.39
CA LEU A 47 -22.98 -7.84 12.98
C LEU A 47 -22.32 -6.50 12.64
N LEU A 48 -22.46 -5.49 13.51
CA LEU A 48 -21.78 -4.21 13.35
C LEU A 48 -20.27 -4.39 13.41
N ALA A 49 -19.75 -5.09 14.41
CA ALA A 49 -18.32 -5.36 14.53
C ALA A 49 -17.76 -6.09 13.29
N LEU A 50 -18.49 -7.09 12.78
CA LEU A 50 -18.13 -7.81 11.58
C LEU A 50 -18.15 -6.89 10.35
N SER A 51 -19.16 -6.03 10.21
CA SER A 51 -19.27 -5.06 9.11
C SER A 51 -18.15 -4.01 9.14
N LEU A 52 -17.73 -3.55 10.32
CA LEU A 52 -16.60 -2.63 10.44
C LEU A 52 -15.29 -3.35 10.07
N ALA A 53 -15.08 -4.56 10.59
CA ALA A 53 -13.88 -5.34 10.29
C ALA A 53 -13.75 -5.63 8.79
N THR A 54 -14.83 -6.03 8.11
CA THR A 54 -14.81 -6.24 6.66
C THR A 54 -14.55 -4.93 5.91
N SER A 55 -15.16 -3.81 6.31
CA SER A 55 -14.93 -2.51 5.68
C SER A 55 -13.47 -2.07 5.77
N VAL A 56 -12.82 -2.24 6.93
CA VAL A 56 -11.39 -1.92 7.11
C VAL A 56 -10.52 -2.78 6.19
N VAL A 57 -10.78 -4.09 6.13
CA VAL A 57 -10.05 -5.00 5.24
C VAL A 57 -10.23 -4.61 3.77
N PHE A 58 -11.46 -4.27 3.36
CA PHE A 58 -11.77 -3.85 2.01
C PHE A 58 -11.05 -2.54 1.63
N VAL A 59 -11.07 -1.53 2.50
CA VAL A 59 -10.38 -0.26 2.27
C VAL A 59 -8.87 -0.47 2.16
N TRP A 60 -8.29 -1.28 3.04
CA TRP A 60 -6.87 -1.60 2.99
C TRP A 60 -6.48 -2.33 1.70
N GLN A 61 -7.29 -3.32 1.30
CA GLN A 61 -7.05 -4.06 0.07
C GLN A 61 -7.20 -3.19 -1.18
N ALA A 62 -8.22 -2.33 -1.23
CA ALA A 62 -8.42 -1.38 -2.31
C ALA A 62 -7.25 -0.40 -2.41
N HIS A 63 -6.82 0.18 -1.28
CA HIS A 63 -5.69 1.11 -1.27
C HIS A 63 -4.39 0.45 -1.73
N THR A 64 -4.12 -0.77 -1.27
CA THR A 64 -2.92 -1.53 -1.67
C THR A 64 -2.93 -1.83 -3.17
N ARG A 65 -4.09 -2.24 -3.73
CA ARG A 65 -4.24 -2.46 -5.17
C ARG A 65 -4.01 -1.18 -5.96
N HIS A 66 -4.62 -0.07 -5.55
CA HIS A 66 -4.42 1.22 -6.21
C HIS A 66 -2.96 1.67 -6.21
N GLN A 67 -2.23 1.50 -5.10
CA GLN A 67 -0.80 1.83 -5.07
C GLN A 67 0.01 0.95 -6.02
N LEU A 68 -0.31 -0.34 -6.08
CA LEU A 68 0.37 -1.28 -6.96
C LEU A 68 0.10 -0.99 -8.45
N ASP A 69 -1.15 -0.70 -8.81
CA ASP A 69 -1.54 -0.37 -10.18
C ASP A 69 -0.90 0.96 -10.63
N ALA A 70 -0.91 1.96 -9.75
CA ALA A 70 -0.22 3.22 -10.00
C ALA A 70 1.30 3.03 -10.16
N ALA A 71 1.93 2.22 -9.31
CA ALA A 71 3.35 1.90 -9.43
C ALA A 71 3.67 1.20 -10.76
N ARG A 72 2.83 0.23 -11.17
CA ARG A 72 2.97 -0.45 -12.46
C ARG A 72 2.94 0.52 -13.64
N GLU A 73 1.91 1.36 -13.70
CA GLU A 73 1.74 2.30 -14.81
C GLU A 73 2.86 3.33 -14.87
N GLN A 74 3.17 3.95 -13.73
CA GLN A 74 4.20 4.99 -13.64
C GLN A 74 5.59 4.45 -13.93
N ALA A 75 5.95 3.28 -13.37
CA ALA A 75 7.25 2.68 -13.61
C ALA A 75 7.39 2.17 -15.05
N LEU A 76 6.32 1.59 -15.63
CA LEU A 76 6.31 1.17 -17.03
C LEU A 76 6.56 2.36 -17.96
N GLN A 77 5.87 3.48 -17.73
CA GLN A 77 6.08 4.68 -18.54
C GLN A 77 7.50 5.24 -18.36
N ALA A 78 7.96 5.36 -17.12
CA ALA A 78 9.32 5.82 -16.83
C ALA A 78 10.40 4.92 -17.45
N ALA A 79 10.20 3.60 -17.46
CA ALA A 79 11.11 2.65 -18.08
C ALA A 79 11.15 2.82 -19.61
N LYS A 80 9.99 3.03 -20.26
CA LYS A 80 9.92 3.31 -21.70
C LYS A 80 10.69 4.57 -22.06
N ASP A 81 10.43 5.66 -21.33
CA ASP A 81 11.09 6.95 -21.55
C ASP A 81 12.60 6.83 -21.32
N TYR A 82 13.00 6.13 -20.25
CA TYR A 82 14.40 5.94 -19.91
C TYR A 82 15.13 5.02 -20.90
N ALA A 83 14.47 3.99 -21.43
CA ALA A 83 15.06 3.12 -22.44
C ALA A 83 15.45 3.88 -23.71
N VAL A 84 14.65 4.87 -24.13
CA VAL A 84 15.00 5.76 -25.25
C VAL A 84 16.25 6.57 -24.94
N VAL A 85 16.34 7.14 -23.74
CA VAL A 85 17.53 7.90 -23.29
C VAL A 85 18.77 7.00 -23.31
N LEU A 86 18.66 5.79 -22.75
CA LEU A 86 19.77 4.85 -22.64
C LEU A 86 20.28 4.34 -23.99
N THR A 87 19.39 4.20 -24.98
CA THR A 87 19.70 3.63 -26.30
C THR A 87 19.92 4.68 -27.38
N THR A 88 19.89 5.96 -27.01
CA THR A 88 20.19 7.08 -27.90
C THR A 88 21.54 7.68 -27.57
N LEU A 89 22.41 7.78 -28.58
CA LEU A 89 23.76 8.32 -28.47
C LEU A 89 24.02 9.30 -29.61
N ASP A 90 24.45 10.50 -29.23
CA ASP A 90 25.04 11.48 -30.15
C ASP A 90 26.43 11.85 -29.64
N VAL A 91 27.47 11.45 -30.37
CA VAL A 91 28.86 11.77 -30.00
C VAL A 91 29.17 13.26 -30.01
N THR A 92 28.41 14.07 -30.76
CA THR A 92 28.58 15.52 -30.75
C THR A 92 28.10 16.15 -29.44
N ASN A 93 27.24 15.44 -28.70
CA ASN A 93 26.68 15.87 -27.42
C ASN A 93 26.82 14.79 -26.32
N ILE A 94 27.92 14.02 -26.39
CA ILE A 94 28.12 12.84 -25.54
C ILE A 94 28.05 13.16 -24.04
N ASP A 95 28.49 14.34 -23.62
CA ASP A 95 28.38 14.79 -22.22
C ASP A 95 26.93 14.87 -21.75
N ALA A 96 26.03 15.38 -22.60
CA ALA A 96 24.62 15.44 -22.28
C ALA A 96 24.01 14.05 -22.21
N ASN A 97 24.28 13.18 -23.20
CA ASN A 97 23.80 11.80 -23.18
C ASN A 97 24.22 11.06 -21.90
N TYR A 98 25.47 11.23 -21.46
CA TYR A 98 25.98 10.60 -20.24
C TYR A 98 25.28 11.12 -18.99
N ARG A 99 25.17 12.46 -18.86
CA ARG A 99 24.51 13.09 -17.72
C ARG A 99 23.05 12.67 -17.64
N ASP A 100 22.34 12.67 -18.76
CA ASP A 100 20.91 12.36 -18.80
C ASP A 100 20.66 10.87 -18.51
N THR A 101 21.56 9.99 -18.99
CA THR A 101 21.56 8.56 -18.60
C THR A 101 21.76 8.42 -17.08
N LEU A 102 22.80 9.03 -16.50
CA LEU A 102 23.07 8.96 -15.06
C LEU A 102 21.98 9.61 -14.19
N ALA A 103 21.20 10.54 -14.75
CA ALA A 103 20.07 11.18 -14.08
C ALA A 103 18.83 10.29 -13.98
N GLY A 104 18.70 9.29 -14.86
CA GLY A 104 17.65 8.26 -14.82
C GLY A 104 18.09 6.96 -14.15
N ALA A 105 19.36 6.82 -13.79
CA ALA A 105 19.92 5.64 -13.12
C ALA A 105 20.06 5.81 -11.59
N THR A 106 20.00 4.68 -10.88
CA THR A 106 20.29 4.55 -9.45
C THR A 106 20.99 3.21 -9.16
N GLY A 107 21.42 3.01 -7.91
CA GLY A 107 21.98 1.74 -7.44
C GLY A 107 23.13 1.20 -8.29
N LYS A 108 23.20 -0.14 -8.40
CA LYS A 108 24.28 -0.85 -9.08
C LYS A 108 24.45 -0.41 -10.54
N PHE A 109 23.35 -0.26 -11.27
CA PHE A 109 23.42 0.11 -12.68
C PHE A 109 24.06 1.49 -12.90
N LYS A 110 23.78 2.46 -12.02
CA LYS A 110 24.42 3.78 -12.08
C LYS A 110 25.93 3.69 -11.92
N ASP A 111 26.38 2.89 -10.96
CA ASP A 111 27.79 2.70 -10.67
C ASP A 111 28.52 2.01 -11.83
N ASP A 112 27.95 0.91 -12.33
CA ASP A 112 28.50 0.15 -13.47
C ASP A 112 28.56 1.01 -14.73
N TYR A 113 27.49 1.76 -15.04
CA TYR A 113 27.45 2.66 -16.19
C TYR A 113 28.49 3.76 -16.05
N SER A 114 28.59 4.42 -14.88
CA SER A 114 29.58 5.48 -14.64
C SER A 114 31.01 4.98 -14.87
N GLN A 115 31.31 3.76 -14.44
CA GLN A 115 32.64 3.17 -14.61
C GLN A 115 32.93 2.82 -16.08
N GLY A 116 32.04 2.05 -16.73
CA GLY A 116 32.27 1.57 -18.09
C GLY A 116 32.24 2.68 -19.14
N SER A 117 31.37 3.66 -18.95
CA SER A 117 31.15 4.75 -19.90
C SER A 117 32.39 5.67 -20.00
N SER A 118 33.10 5.93 -18.89
CA SER A 118 34.36 6.69 -18.91
C SER A 118 35.43 6.11 -19.85
N GLN A 119 35.50 4.77 -19.95
CA GLN A 119 36.45 4.07 -20.80
C GLN A 119 36.02 4.06 -22.28
N MET A 120 34.71 3.98 -22.51
CA MET A 120 34.15 3.86 -23.86
C MET A 120 34.00 5.22 -24.57
N ARG A 121 33.99 6.32 -23.82
CA ARG A 121 33.76 7.68 -24.34
C ARG A 121 34.65 8.03 -25.55
N GLN A 122 35.96 7.89 -25.42
CA GLN A 122 36.88 8.27 -26.51
C GLN A 122 36.69 7.36 -27.74
N ILE A 123 36.47 6.07 -27.51
CA ILE A 123 36.22 5.09 -28.58
C ILE A 123 34.97 5.46 -29.37
N LEU A 124 33.89 5.89 -28.72
CA LEU A 124 32.66 6.31 -29.39
C LEU A 124 32.88 7.57 -30.23
N ILE A 125 33.62 8.55 -29.69
CA ILE A 125 33.97 9.80 -30.39
C ILE A 125 34.80 9.48 -31.65
N ASP A 126 35.88 8.72 -31.51
CA ASP A 126 36.80 8.40 -32.60
C ASP A 126 36.08 7.65 -33.74
N ASN A 127 35.14 6.76 -33.39
CA ASN A 127 34.35 6.00 -34.35
C ASN A 127 33.13 6.76 -34.90
N HIS A 128 32.90 8.01 -34.50
CA HIS A 128 31.72 8.78 -34.90
C HIS A 128 30.41 8.01 -34.68
N ALA A 129 30.32 7.32 -33.55
CA ALA A 129 29.17 6.45 -33.25
C ALA A 129 27.89 7.26 -33.03
N SER A 130 26.78 6.82 -33.61
CA SER A 130 25.47 7.36 -33.31
C SER A 130 24.45 6.24 -33.16
N GLY A 131 23.52 6.43 -32.24
CA GLY A 131 22.46 5.50 -31.93
C GLY A 131 21.15 6.24 -31.72
N THR A 132 20.04 5.70 -32.22
CA THR A 132 18.69 6.18 -31.90
C THR A 132 17.81 4.99 -31.59
N GLY A 133 17.30 4.92 -30.36
CA GLY A 133 16.42 3.85 -29.92
C GLY A 133 14.95 4.24 -29.97
N ILE A 134 14.10 3.28 -30.33
CA ILE A 134 12.65 3.36 -30.22
C ILE A 134 12.12 2.16 -29.45
N VAL A 135 11.25 2.40 -28.49
CA VAL A 135 10.58 1.30 -27.77
C VAL A 135 9.44 0.80 -28.64
N VAL A 136 9.55 -0.45 -29.08
CA VAL A 136 8.55 -1.13 -29.93
C VAL A 136 7.42 -1.68 -29.07
N ASP A 137 7.76 -2.28 -27.93
CA ASP A 137 6.79 -2.80 -26.96
C ASP A 137 7.42 -2.87 -25.56
N ALA A 138 6.60 -2.89 -24.52
CA ALA A 138 7.06 -3.14 -23.16
C ALA A 138 5.95 -3.69 -22.25
N ALA A 139 6.35 -4.54 -21.30
CA ALA A 139 5.44 -5.16 -20.34
C ALA A 139 6.05 -5.21 -18.94
N VAL A 140 5.20 -5.11 -17.91
CA VAL A 140 5.61 -5.30 -16.52
C VAL A 140 5.73 -6.80 -16.22
N LYS A 141 6.91 -7.25 -15.79
CA LYS A 141 7.15 -8.62 -15.32
C LYS A 141 6.68 -8.82 -13.89
N SER A 142 7.05 -7.91 -13.00
CA SER A 142 6.74 -7.97 -11.58
C SER A 142 6.63 -6.55 -11.02
N ALA A 143 5.87 -6.38 -9.94
CA ALA A 143 5.67 -5.06 -9.34
C ALA A 143 5.40 -5.14 -7.84
N THR A 144 5.91 -4.13 -7.14
CA THR A 144 5.61 -3.73 -5.78
C THR A 144 5.37 -2.22 -5.77
N PRO A 145 4.86 -1.61 -4.69
CA PRO A 145 4.65 -0.16 -4.64
C PRO A 145 5.92 0.68 -4.88
N THR A 146 7.12 0.14 -4.70
CA THR A 146 8.39 0.88 -4.79
C THR A 146 9.43 0.27 -5.72
N ARG A 147 9.13 -0.87 -6.34
CA ARG A 147 10.02 -1.57 -7.29
C ARG A 147 9.21 -2.28 -8.36
N VAL A 148 9.57 -2.12 -9.61
CA VAL A 148 8.90 -2.73 -10.76
C VAL A 148 9.94 -3.24 -11.75
N GLU A 149 9.76 -4.46 -12.24
CA GLU A 149 10.58 -5.02 -13.32
C GLU A 149 9.81 -4.93 -14.63
N VAL A 150 10.47 -4.38 -15.66
CA VAL A 150 9.89 -4.10 -16.96
C VAL A 150 10.73 -4.77 -18.03
N LEU A 151 10.08 -5.55 -18.89
CA LEU A 151 10.67 -6.07 -20.11
C LEU A 151 10.37 -5.09 -21.26
N LEU A 152 11.39 -4.66 -21.98
CA LEU A 152 11.28 -3.76 -23.12
C LEU A 152 11.84 -4.40 -24.39
N PHE A 153 11.20 -4.12 -25.52
CA PHE A 153 11.68 -4.43 -26.85
C PHE A 153 12.04 -3.11 -27.52
N VAL A 154 13.31 -2.95 -27.85
CA VAL A 154 13.85 -1.68 -28.38
C VAL A 154 14.54 -1.94 -29.70
N ASP A 155 14.09 -1.23 -30.74
CA ASP A 155 14.81 -1.18 -32.01
C ASP A 155 15.75 0.01 -31.97
N GLN A 156 17.05 -0.22 -32.21
CA GLN A 156 18.08 0.80 -32.20
C GLN A 156 18.72 0.91 -33.58
N SER A 157 18.64 2.10 -34.16
CA SER A 157 19.33 2.45 -35.39
C SER A 157 20.75 2.92 -35.06
N ILE A 158 21.77 2.22 -35.56
CA ILE A 158 23.18 2.47 -35.27
C ILE A 158 23.94 2.83 -36.54
N THR A 159 24.79 3.85 -36.45
CA THR A 159 25.76 4.25 -37.49
C THR A 159 27.13 4.52 -36.87
N ASN A 160 28.19 4.40 -37.67
CA ASN A 160 29.55 4.80 -37.30
C ASN A 160 30.38 5.13 -38.55
N ALA A 161 31.62 5.60 -38.36
CA ALA A 161 32.53 5.98 -39.44
C ALA A 161 32.81 4.85 -40.45
N ALA A 162 32.82 3.58 -40.01
CA ALA A 162 33.06 2.42 -40.87
C ALA A 162 31.78 1.96 -41.60
N ASN A 163 30.61 2.20 -41.02
CA ASN A 163 29.30 1.80 -41.54
C ASN A 163 28.33 2.99 -41.45
N PRO A 164 28.33 3.88 -42.46
CA PRO A 164 27.49 5.08 -42.45
C PRO A 164 26.02 4.76 -42.73
N SER A 165 25.70 3.62 -43.34
CA SER A 165 24.33 3.15 -43.53
C SER A 165 23.76 2.62 -42.20
N PRO A 166 22.56 3.09 -41.77
CA PRO A 166 21.98 2.64 -40.51
C PRO A 166 21.71 1.14 -40.46
N ARG A 167 22.18 0.48 -39.39
CA ARG A 167 21.83 -0.90 -39.05
C ARG A 167 20.82 -0.89 -37.90
N ILE A 168 19.76 -1.68 -38.01
CA ILE A 168 18.79 -1.86 -36.93
C ILE A 168 19.19 -3.05 -36.07
N ASP A 169 19.51 -2.77 -34.80
CA ASP A 169 19.70 -3.77 -33.76
C ASP A 169 18.43 -3.88 -32.92
N ARG A 170 17.99 -5.11 -32.65
CA ARG A 170 16.76 -5.37 -31.89
C ARG A 170 17.10 -5.91 -30.53
N ASN A 171 16.97 -5.07 -29.52
CA ASN A 171 17.37 -5.36 -28.15
C ASN A 171 16.16 -5.76 -27.30
N ARG A 172 16.36 -6.75 -26.44
CA ARG A 172 15.43 -7.10 -25.36
C ARG A 172 16.06 -6.69 -24.06
N ILE A 173 15.40 -5.83 -23.30
CA ILE A 173 15.95 -5.21 -22.11
C ILE A 173 15.08 -5.58 -20.92
N ASP A 174 15.68 -6.20 -19.90
CA ASP A 174 15.08 -6.34 -18.59
C ASP A 174 15.55 -5.19 -17.70
N MET A 175 14.62 -4.35 -17.26
CA MET A 175 14.90 -3.13 -16.51
C MET A 175 14.20 -3.18 -15.16
N THR A 176 14.97 -3.10 -14.09
CA THR A 176 14.44 -2.90 -12.73
C THR A 176 14.35 -1.42 -12.44
N MET A 177 13.15 -0.95 -12.12
CA MET A 177 12.84 0.42 -11.74
C MET A 177 12.59 0.50 -10.23
N ASP A 178 13.30 1.39 -9.53
CA ASP A 178 13.11 1.67 -8.12
C ASP A 178 12.56 3.08 -7.92
N LEU A 179 11.61 3.24 -7.00
CA LEU A 179 11.06 4.54 -6.61
C LEU A 179 11.99 5.21 -5.59
N VAL A 180 12.70 6.24 -6.02
CA VAL A 180 13.67 6.99 -5.20
C VAL A 180 13.27 8.46 -5.16
N GLY A 181 12.98 8.98 -3.97
CA GLY A 181 12.60 10.40 -3.81
C GLY A 181 11.38 10.82 -4.64
N GLY A 182 10.43 9.91 -4.86
CA GLY A 182 9.23 10.16 -5.68
C GLY A 182 9.45 10.03 -7.19
N ARG A 183 10.63 9.57 -7.65
CA ARG A 183 10.93 9.33 -9.06
C ARG A 183 11.28 7.87 -9.31
N TRP A 184 10.78 7.30 -10.39
CA TRP A 184 11.20 5.98 -10.87
C TRP A 184 12.55 6.10 -11.59
N LEU A 185 13.55 5.36 -11.11
CA LEU A 185 14.91 5.32 -11.65
C LEU A 185 15.33 3.88 -11.92
N ALA A 186 16.11 3.64 -12.96
CA ALA A 186 16.62 2.32 -13.29
C ALA A 186 17.73 1.90 -12.31
N SER A 187 17.48 0.86 -11.51
CA SER A 187 18.42 0.30 -10.54
C SER A 187 19.24 -0.86 -11.11
N ASN A 188 18.69 -1.55 -12.11
CA ASN A 188 19.33 -2.61 -12.87
C ASN A 188 18.88 -2.58 -14.34
N VAL A 189 19.78 -2.91 -15.27
CA VAL A 189 19.47 -3.07 -16.69
C VAL A 189 20.26 -4.27 -17.22
N GLU A 190 19.57 -5.21 -17.84
CA GLU A 190 20.15 -6.40 -18.44
C GLU A 190 19.66 -6.55 -19.88
N ILE A 191 20.55 -6.88 -20.80
CA ILE A 191 20.21 -7.17 -22.20
C ILE A 191 20.13 -8.69 -22.35
N LEU A 192 19.02 -9.19 -22.92
CA LEU A 192 18.68 -10.61 -23.04
C LEU A 192 18.97 -11.19 -24.43
#